data_AF-A0AAV8VMN7-F1
#
_entry.id   AF-A0AAV8VMN7-F1
#
_cell.length_a   1.000
_cell.length_b   1.000
_cell.length_c   1.000
_cell.angle_alpha   90.00
_cell.angle_beta   90.00
_cell.angle_gamma   90.00
#
_symmetry.space_group_name_H-M   'P 1'
#
loop_
_entity.id
_entity.type
_entity.pdbx_description
1 polymer ?
#
loop_
_entity_poly.entity_id
_entity_poly.type
_entity_poly.pdbx_seq_one_letter_code
_entity_poly.pdbx_strand_id
1 'polypeptide(L)'
;MNKCALKLPKESDKILQFKHFSYKEKIPFAIYADFESLEPCESLGADNGKTVNYQKHTAFSVAYYLKCSYDNSLSSFKLYRNHDCISWFISELKDIAFNQEINYETATHCHICNKPFTSNDIKVREHCHLTSKYRGAAHQDCNLNYQNSFNIPVVFHNLSGYDSNFIMKQLATGFAGPIRLLPVNKEKYISFTKIVEGTEIQLRFIDSYRFMSSSLDKLSS
;
A
#
# COMPACT_ATOMS: atom_id res chain seq x y z
N MET A 1 -5.79 1.64 -42.73
CA MET A 1 -5.34 2.91 -42.12
C MET A 1 -6.29 3.25 -40.98
N ASN A 2 -5.83 3.17 -39.73
CA ASN A 2 -6.64 3.57 -38.58
C ASN A 2 -6.70 5.10 -38.53
N LYS A 3 -7.87 5.67 -38.84
CA LYS A 3 -8.13 7.11 -38.66
C LYS A 3 -8.23 7.39 -37.17
N CYS A 4 -7.11 7.76 -36.55
CA CYS A 4 -7.12 8.28 -35.19
C CYS A 4 -7.79 9.66 -35.21
N ALA A 5 -9.04 9.73 -34.74
CA ALA A 5 -9.77 10.98 -34.66
C ALA A 5 -9.35 11.72 -33.39
N LEU A 6 -8.52 12.75 -33.55
CA LEU A 6 -8.21 13.71 -32.48
C LEU A 6 -9.47 14.50 -32.13
N LYS A 7 -10.14 14.14 -31.03
CA LYS A 7 -11.21 14.94 -30.43
C LYS A 7 -10.59 16.03 -29.56
N LEU A 8 -10.63 17.26 -30.05
CA LEU A 8 -10.28 18.43 -29.24
C LEU A 8 -11.39 18.71 -28.20
N PRO A 9 -11.06 19.23 -27.01
CA PRO A 9 -12.04 19.62 -26.01
C PRO A 9 -12.98 20.70 -26.57
N LYS A 10 -14.25 20.64 -26.22
CA LYS A 10 -15.23 21.69 -26.57
C LYS A 10 -14.96 22.94 -25.74
N GLU A 11 -15.43 24.11 -26.20
CA GLU A 11 -15.40 25.38 -25.43
C GLU A 11 -15.93 25.24 -24.00
N SER A 12 -16.91 24.35 -23.77
CA SER A 12 -17.45 24.03 -22.44
C SER A 12 -16.49 23.24 -21.54
N ASP A 13 -15.53 22.51 -22.12
CA ASP A 13 -14.53 21.70 -21.43
C ASP A 13 -13.14 22.35 -21.43
N LYS A 14 -13.07 23.66 -21.75
CA LYS A 14 -11.80 24.40 -21.81
C LYS A 14 -11.06 24.48 -20.47
N ILE A 15 -11.79 24.26 -19.37
CA ILE A 15 -11.24 24.28 -18.02
C ILE A 15 -11.09 22.82 -17.54
N LEU A 16 -9.83 22.40 -17.36
CA LEU A 16 -9.52 21.13 -16.71
C LEU A 16 -9.82 21.24 -15.22
N GLN A 17 -10.89 20.59 -14.80
CA GLN A 17 -11.27 20.46 -13.40
C GLN A 17 -11.04 19.03 -12.92
N PHE A 18 -10.56 18.89 -11.68
CA PHE A 18 -10.44 17.57 -11.05
C PHE A 18 -11.83 16.99 -10.84
N LYS A 19 -12.06 15.78 -11.39
CA LYS A 19 -13.34 15.09 -11.28
C LYS A 19 -13.45 14.23 -10.01
N HIS A 20 -12.31 13.77 -9.49
CA HIS A 20 -12.23 12.91 -8.32
C HIS A 20 -11.41 13.61 -7.24
N PHE A 21 -12.11 14.37 -6.39
CA PHE A 21 -11.49 15.16 -5.32
C PHE A 21 -10.80 14.28 -4.26
N SER A 22 -11.26 13.04 -4.08
CA SER A 22 -10.63 12.05 -3.19
C SER A 22 -9.18 11.72 -3.54
N TYR A 23 -8.75 11.83 -4.81
CA TYR A 23 -7.34 11.61 -5.19
C TYR A 23 -6.44 12.82 -4.93
N LYS A 24 -7.00 13.96 -4.50
CA LYS A 24 -6.20 15.07 -3.96
C LYS A 24 -5.83 14.86 -2.49
N GLU A 25 -6.42 13.87 -1.84
CA GLU A 25 -6.22 13.62 -0.42
C GLU A 25 -4.91 12.88 -0.19
N LYS A 26 -4.05 13.44 0.68
CA LYS A 26 -2.89 12.75 1.24
C LYS A 26 -3.36 11.55 2.06
N ILE A 27 -2.61 10.47 1.97
CA ILE A 27 -3.00 9.25 2.65
C ILE A 27 -2.52 9.35 4.12
N PRO A 28 -3.35 8.95 5.12
CA PRO A 28 -3.00 9.04 6.55
C PRO A 28 -1.73 8.25 6.90
N PHE A 29 -1.65 7.02 6.39
CA PHE A 29 -0.53 6.12 6.60
C PHE A 29 -0.02 5.65 5.25
N ALA A 30 1.29 5.68 5.07
CA ALA A 30 1.96 5.07 3.93
C ALA A 30 3.12 4.24 4.45
N ILE A 31 3.32 3.06 3.88
CA ILE A 31 4.44 2.18 4.20
C ILE A 31 5.40 2.26 3.04
N TYR A 32 6.64 2.66 3.30
CA TYR A 32 7.73 2.59 2.32
C TYR A 32 8.60 1.41 2.69
N ALA A 33 8.80 0.46 1.79
CA ALA A 33 9.51 -0.77 2.10
C ALA A 33 10.48 -1.14 0.99
N ASP A 34 11.49 -1.92 1.37
CA ASP A 34 12.50 -2.46 0.47
C ASP A 34 13.00 -3.82 0.96
N PHE A 35 13.36 -4.71 0.03
CA PHE A 35 13.92 -6.03 0.32
C PHE A 35 15.33 -6.16 -0.25
N GLU A 36 16.19 -6.82 0.51
CA GLU A 36 17.49 -7.27 0.02
C GLU A 36 17.52 -8.79 -0.01
N SER A 37 18.09 -9.33 -1.08
CA SER A 37 18.21 -10.78 -1.28
C SER A 37 19.66 -11.22 -1.17
N LEU A 38 19.86 -12.43 -0.67
CA LEU A 38 21.11 -13.14 -0.82
C LEU A 38 21.06 -14.00 -2.09
N GLU A 39 22.20 -14.08 -2.75
CA GLU A 39 22.49 -15.09 -3.77
C GLU A 39 23.31 -16.22 -3.11
N PRO A 40 22.67 -17.29 -2.60
CA PRO A 40 23.42 -18.47 -2.23
C PRO A 40 24.08 -19.06 -3.48
N CYS A 41 25.40 -19.08 -3.49
CA CYS A 41 26.17 -19.77 -4.52
C CYS A 41 26.06 -21.28 -4.24
N GLU A 42 25.22 -22.00 -4.99
CA GLU A 42 25.22 -23.45 -4.95
C GLU A 42 26.55 -23.94 -5.54
N SER A 43 27.43 -24.48 -4.68
CA SER A 43 28.67 -25.12 -5.12
C SER A 43 28.32 -26.20 -6.14
N LEU A 44 28.91 -26.10 -7.33
CA LEU A 44 28.78 -27.01 -8.48
C LEU A 44 28.87 -28.48 -8.04
N GLY A 45 27.74 -29.08 -7.68
CA GLY A 45 27.56 -30.51 -7.57
C GLY A 45 27.34 -31.03 -8.98
N ALA A 46 28.30 -31.81 -9.48
CA ALA A 46 28.19 -32.47 -10.77
C ALA A 46 26.93 -33.34 -10.81
N ASP A 47 25.92 -32.93 -11.56
CA ASP A 47 24.89 -33.87 -12.05
C ASP A 47 24.29 -33.43 -13.38
N ASN A 48 24.11 -34.42 -14.25
CA ASN A 48 23.91 -34.32 -15.70
C ASN A 48 22.53 -33.75 -16.13
N GLY A 49 22.30 -32.45 -15.94
CA GLY A 49 21.13 -31.73 -16.48
C GLY A 49 21.54 -30.47 -17.26
N LYS A 50 21.10 -30.33 -18.52
CA LYS A 50 21.51 -29.24 -19.44
C LYS A 50 20.99 -27.82 -19.11
N THR A 51 20.44 -27.58 -17.93
CA THR A 51 20.12 -26.23 -17.43
C THR A 51 20.10 -26.27 -15.90
N VAL A 52 21.14 -25.73 -15.27
CA VAL A 52 21.19 -25.53 -13.81
C VAL A 52 20.83 -24.07 -13.54
N ASN A 53 19.81 -23.82 -12.71
CA ASN A 53 19.43 -22.47 -12.31
C ASN A 53 20.56 -21.87 -11.46
N TYR A 54 21.38 -21.03 -12.08
CA TYR A 54 22.66 -20.60 -11.52
C TYR A 54 22.54 -19.63 -10.33
N GLN A 55 21.43 -18.89 -10.23
CA GLN A 55 21.24 -17.88 -9.17
C GLN A 55 19.77 -17.85 -8.70
N LYS A 56 19.51 -18.35 -7.49
CA LYS A 56 18.20 -18.23 -6.84
C LYS A 56 18.25 -17.10 -5.81
N HIS A 57 17.74 -15.94 -6.18
CA HIS A 57 17.60 -14.80 -5.27
C HIS A 57 16.60 -15.17 -4.17
N THR A 58 17.05 -15.13 -2.92
CA THR A 58 16.19 -15.37 -1.75
C THR A 58 16.24 -14.14 -0.86
N ALA A 59 15.09 -13.50 -0.65
CA ALA A 59 14.99 -12.36 0.26
C ALA A 59 15.52 -12.75 1.65
N PHE A 60 16.38 -11.90 2.21
CA PHE A 60 17.03 -12.15 3.50
C PHE A 60 16.86 -10.99 4.47
N SER A 61 16.66 -9.78 3.97
CA SER A 61 16.29 -8.66 4.82
C SER A 61 15.21 -7.79 4.23
N VAL A 62 14.48 -7.16 5.12
CA VAL A 62 13.42 -6.22 4.82
C VAL A 62 13.55 -5.01 5.72
N ALA A 63 13.41 -3.83 5.15
CA ALA A 63 13.25 -2.60 5.88
C ALA A 63 11.94 -1.96 5.49
N TYR A 64 11.23 -1.39 6.46
CA TYR A 64 10.09 -0.54 6.16
C TYR A 64 10.03 0.68 7.07
N TYR A 65 9.49 1.75 6.52
CA TYR A 65 9.15 2.99 7.20
C TYR A 65 7.65 3.23 7.10
N LEU A 66 6.95 3.07 8.22
CA LEU A 66 5.56 3.48 8.37
C LEU A 66 5.54 4.99 8.60
N LYS A 67 5.07 5.74 7.61
CA LYS A 67 4.89 7.19 7.68
C LYS A 67 3.45 7.53 8.02
N CYS A 68 3.27 8.18 9.16
CA CYS A 68 2.03 8.87 9.50
C CYS A 68 2.11 10.34 9.00
N SER A 69 1.07 10.79 8.31
CA SER A 69 1.05 12.11 7.65
C SER A 69 0.72 13.28 8.60
N TYR A 70 0.13 12.99 9.76
CA TYR A 70 -0.39 13.99 10.69
C TYR A 70 0.29 14.00 12.06
N ASP A 71 0.90 12.88 12.47
CA ASP A 71 1.68 12.79 13.70
C ASP A 71 2.96 11.98 13.46
N ASN A 72 4.11 12.64 13.56
CA ASN A 72 5.39 11.99 13.33
C ASN A 72 5.76 10.99 14.44
N SER A 73 5.18 11.11 15.65
CA SER A 73 5.41 10.16 16.74
C SER A 73 4.84 8.77 16.44
N LEU A 74 3.82 8.70 15.59
CA LEU A 74 3.23 7.46 15.09
C LEU A 74 4.00 6.87 13.90
N SER A 75 5.01 7.59 13.39
CA SER A 75 5.86 7.08 12.31
C SER A 75 6.94 6.18 12.92
N SER A 76 7.20 5.03 12.28
CA SER A 76 8.18 4.07 12.79
C SER A 76 8.99 3.45 11.67
N PHE A 77 10.27 3.21 11.95
CA PHE A 77 11.17 2.46 11.09
C PHE A 77 11.42 1.10 11.71
N LYS A 78 11.34 0.04 10.91
CA LYS A 78 11.71 -1.31 11.32
C LYS A 78 12.60 -1.97 10.27
N LEU A 79 13.50 -2.80 10.76
CA LEU A 79 14.46 -3.56 9.97
C LEU A 79 14.52 -4.96 10.52
N TYR A 80 14.46 -5.95 9.65
CA TYR A 80 14.54 -7.35 10.01
C TYR A 80 15.41 -8.12 9.03
N ARG A 81 16.29 -8.99 9.56
CA ARG A 81 17.28 -9.74 8.78
C ARG A 81 17.23 -11.20 9.18
N ASN A 82 16.57 -12.02 8.37
CA ASN A 82 16.51 -13.47 8.55
C ASN A 82 15.83 -14.12 7.33
N HIS A 83 15.92 -15.45 7.23
CA HIS A 83 15.30 -16.23 6.15
C HIS A 83 13.77 -16.12 6.10
N ASP A 84 13.11 -15.81 7.22
CA ASP A 84 11.66 -15.61 7.33
C ASP A 84 11.23 -14.15 7.17
N CYS A 85 12.11 -13.28 6.65
CA CYS A 85 11.85 -11.84 6.55
C CYS A 85 10.56 -11.46 5.83
N ILE A 86 10.18 -12.21 4.78
CA ILE A 86 8.91 -11.95 4.08
C ILE A 86 7.73 -12.33 4.97
N SER A 87 7.77 -13.48 5.65
CA SER A 87 6.69 -13.90 6.57
C SER A 87 6.54 -12.91 7.73
N TRP A 88 7.67 -12.47 8.30
CA TRP A 88 7.70 -11.43 9.32
C TRP A 88 7.07 -10.13 8.82
N PHE A 89 7.46 -9.66 7.63
CA PHE A 89 6.88 -8.44 7.04
C PHE A 89 5.38 -8.56 6.80
N ILE A 90 4.89 -9.71 6.31
CA ILE A 90 3.46 -9.94 6.10
C ILE A 90 2.69 -9.94 7.42
N SER A 91 3.27 -10.48 8.51
CA SER A 91 2.69 -10.40 9.86
C SER A 91 2.62 -8.95 10.35
N GLU A 92 3.69 -8.18 10.15
CA GLU A 92 3.74 -6.77 10.53
C GLU A 92 2.67 -5.94 9.80
N LEU A 93 2.47 -6.18 8.50
CA LEU A 93 1.40 -5.54 7.74
C LEU A 93 0.00 -5.86 8.30
N LYS A 94 -0.20 -7.11 8.73
CA LYS A 94 -1.44 -7.55 9.36
C LYS A 94 -1.65 -6.79 10.67
N ASP A 95 -0.63 -6.74 11.54
CA ASP A 95 -0.72 -6.07 12.83
C ASP A 95 -0.95 -4.57 12.70
N ILE A 96 -0.33 -3.92 11.69
CA ILE A 96 -0.60 -2.52 11.38
C ILE A 96 -2.08 -2.33 11.03
N ALA A 97 -2.67 -3.20 10.21
CA ALA A 97 -4.10 -3.12 9.89
C ALA A 97 -4.98 -3.29 11.13
N PHE A 98 -4.75 -4.31 11.96
CA PHE A 98 -5.54 -4.52 13.17
C PHE A 98 -5.41 -3.39 14.20
N ASN A 99 -4.21 -2.84 14.40
CA ASN A 99 -4.02 -1.71 15.31
C ASN A 99 -4.79 -0.46 14.87
N GLN A 100 -4.89 -0.22 13.57
CA GLN A 100 -5.72 0.87 13.03
C GLN A 100 -7.22 0.61 13.25
N GLU A 101 -7.65 -0.66 13.17
CA GLU A 101 -9.02 -1.06 13.50
C GLU A 101 -9.33 -0.81 14.99
N ILE A 102 -8.47 -1.26 15.91
CA ILE A 102 -8.64 -1.08 17.36
C ILE A 102 -8.66 0.40 17.76
N ASN A 103 -7.75 1.21 17.22
CA ASN A 103 -7.71 2.65 17.48
C ASN A 103 -9.01 3.36 17.07
N TYR A 104 -9.67 2.84 16.04
CA TYR A 104 -10.97 3.31 15.61
C TYR A 104 -12.10 2.82 16.53
N GLU A 105 -12.14 1.53 16.84
CA GLU A 105 -13.16 0.93 17.71
C GLU A 105 -13.18 1.56 19.10
N THR A 106 -12.01 1.85 19.68
CA THR A 106 -11.84 2.41 21.04
C THR A 106 -12.09 3.91 21.15
N ALA A 107 -12.24 4.63 20.03
CA ALA A 107 -12.46 6.08 20.05
C ALA A 107 -13.78 6.46 20.75
N THR A 108 -13.75 7.30 21.79
CA THR A 108 -14.94 7.62 22.59
C THR A 108 -15.72 8.83 22.11
N HIS A 109 -15.10 9.70 21.31
CA HIS A 109 -15.68 10.95 20.83
C HIS A 109 -15.55 11.08 19.32
N CYS A 110 -16.59 11.64 18.70
CA CYS A 110 -16.58 12.04 17.30
C CYS A 110 -15.61 13.21 17.13
N HIS A 111 -14.60 13.05 16.28
CA HIS A 111 -13.62 14.10 16.01
C HIS A 111 -14.22 15.31 15.27
N ILE A 112 -15.32 15.15 14.54
CA ILE A 112 -15.96 16.28 13.83
C ILE A 112 -16.72 17.17 14.80
N CYS A 113 -17.65 16.59 15.56
CA CYS A 113 -18.54 17.38 16.42
C CYS A 113 -18.14 17.38 17.89
N ASN A 114 -17.06 16.67 18.26
CA ASN A 114 -16.55 16.48 19.62
C ASN A 114 -17.56 15.91 20.61
N LYS A 115 -18.70 15.38 20.13
CA LYS A 115 -19.70 14.72 20.96
C LYS A 115 -19.28 13.26 21.20
N PRO A 116 -19.58 12.70 22.39
CA PRO A 116 -19.36 11.27 22.63
C PRO A 116 -20.23 10.43 21.70
N PHE A 117 -19.74 9.26 21.32
CA PHE A 117 -20.57 8.28 20.63
C PHE A 117 -21.62 7.72 21.60
N THR A 118 -22.88 7.72 21.19
CA THR A 118 -23.95 7.00 21.89
C THR A 118 -24.15 5.61 21.29
N SER A 119 -24.84 4.72 22.00
CA SER A 119 -25.12 3.35 21.51
C SER A 119 -25.91 3.29 20.20
N ASN A 120 -26.58 4.39 19.83
CA ASN A 120 -27.36 4.49 18.60
C ASN A 120 -26.58 5.13 17.43
N ASP A 121 -25.38 5.66 17.69
CA ASP A 121 -24.58 6.30 16.65
C ASP A 121 -23.76 5.29 15.85
N ILE A 122 -23.83 5.40 14.53
CA ILE A 122 -22.94 4.61 13.65
C ILE A 122 -21.61 5.35 13.54
N LYS A 123 -20.56 4.74 14.11
CA LYS A 123 -19.20 5.25 14.03
C LYS A 123 -18.64 5.04 12.62
N VAL A 124 -17.81 5.98 12.14
CA VAL A 124 -17.14 6.00 10.82
C VAL A 124 -15.76 6.67 10.92
N ARG A 125 -14.80 6.38 10.05
CA ARG A 125 -13.42 6.95 10.12
C ARG A 125 -13.30 8.26 9.32
N GLU A 126 -12.76 9.31 9.93
CA GLU A 126 -12.68 10.67 9.36
C GLU A 126 -11.23 11.19 9.14
N HIS A 127 -11.00 11.82 7.99
CA HIS A 127 -9.82 12.54 7.56
C HIS A 127 -10.16 13.91 6.93
N CYS A 128 -9.36 14.95 7.21
CA CYS A 128 -9.52 16.25 6.56
C CYS A 128 -9.34 16.19 5.04
N HIS A 129 -10.27 16.72 4.27
CA HIS A 129 -10.20 16.66 2.80
C HIS A 129 -9.30 17.69 2.13
N LEU A 130 -8.91 18.75 2.85
CA LEU A 130 -8.01 19.79 2.33
C LEU A 130 -6.56 19.62 2.81
N THR A 131 -6.37 19.04 4.00
CA THR A 131 -5.04 18.88 4.62
C THR A 131 -4.66 17.43 4.88
N SER A 132 -5.62 16.53 4.71
CA SER A 132 -5.41 15.09 4.68
C SER A 132 -4.80 14.51 5.95
N LYS A 133 -5.12 15.18 7.05
CA LYS A 133 -4.85 14.70 8.40
C LYS A 133 -5.93 13.71 8.76
N TYR A 134 -5.55 12.52 9.24
CA TYR A 134 -6.48 11.74 10.05
C TYR A 134 -6.91 12.61 11.21
N ARG A 135 -8.21 12.57 11.42
CA ARG A 135 -8.89 13.46 12.33
C ARG A 135 -9.38 12.60 13.49
N GLY A 136 -10.12 11.53 13.20
CA GLY A 136 -10.47 10.52 14.21
C GLY A 136 -11.70 9.73 13.78
N ALA A 137 -12.29 8.97 14.70
CA ALA A 137 -13.63 8.44 14.49
C ALA A 137 -14.65 9.60 14.43
N ALA A 138 -15.68 9.50 13.60
CA ALA A 138 -16.79 10.44 13.48
C ALA A 138 -18.14 9.71 13.39
N HIS A 139 -19.26 10.44 13.36
CA HIS A 139 -20.59 9.89 13.12
C HIS A 139 -20.85 9.67 11.62
N GLN A 140 -21.63 8.66 11.26
CA GLN A 140 -21.97 8.32 9.87
C GLN A 140 -22.57 9.52 9.12
N ASP A 141 -23.51 10.25 9.74
CA ASP A 141 -24.11 11.44 9.15
C ASP A 141 -23.09 12.56 8.90
N CYS A 142 -22.05 12.65 9.74
CA CYS A 142 -20.96 13.59 9.54
C CYS A 142 -20.03 13.17 8.40
N ASN A 143 -19.93 11.88 8.07
CA ASN A 143 -19.04 11.31 7.04
C ASN A 143 -19.72 11.10 5.69
N LEU A 144 -21.05 10.86 5.63
CA LEU A 144 -21.79 10.58 4.38
C LEU A 144 -21.67 11.70 3.32
N ASN A 145 -21.27 12.90 3.71
CA ASN A 145 -20.99 14.02 2.81
C ASN A 145 -19.59 13.95 2.15
N TYR A 146 -18.78 12.92 2.42
CA TYR A 146 -17.42 12.80 1.90
C TYR A 146 -17.00 11.33 1.67
N GLN A 147 -16.53 11.01 0.46
CA GLN A 147 -16.20 9.62 0.08
C GLN A 147 -14.76 9.26 0.46
N ASN A 148 -14.60 8.54 1.57
CA ASN A 148 -13.30 8.08 2.08
C ASN A 148 -12.83 6.77 1.44
N SER A 149 -11.51 6.58 1.34
CA SER A 149 -10.92 5.31 0.89
C SER A 149 -10.00 4.72 1.97
N PHE A 150 -10.23 3.46 2.34
CA PHE A 150 -9.50 2.72 3.39
C PHE A 150 -8.21 2.06 2.87
N ASN A 151 -7.56 2.68 1.89
CA ASN A 151 -6.38 2.12 1.24
C ASN A 151 -5.09 2.62 1.90
N ILE A 152 -4.32 1.72 2.51
CA ILE A 152 -2.96 2.00 2.96
C ILE A 152 -2.00 1.57 1.84
N PRO A 153 -1.28 2.50 1.20
CA PRO A 153 -0.29 2.18 0.19
C PRO A 153 0.95 1.57 0.84
N VAL A 154 1.40 0.46 0.27
CA VAL A 154 2.70 -0.15 0.51
C VAL A 154 3.55 0.11 -0.72
N VAL A 155 4.50 1.02 -0.58
CA VAL A 155 5.30 1.58 -1.66
C VAL A 155 6.66 0.91 -1.68
N PHE A 156 6.98 0.32 -2.82
CA PHE A 156 8.31 -0.21 -3.14
C PHE A 156 8.85 0.56 -4.35
N HIS A 157 10.16 0.59 -4.52
CA HIS A 157 10.78 1.15 -5.72
C HIS A 157 11.23 0.02 -6.63
N ASN A 158 10.67 -0.06 -7.85
CA ASN A 158 10.87 -1.16 -8.79
C ASN A 158 10.22 -2.50 -8.35
N LEU A 159 9.09 -2.42 -7.64
CA LEU A 159 8.30 -3.57 -7.18
C LEU A 159 8.01 -4.59 -8.29
N SER A 160 7.54 -4.11 -9.44
CA SER A 160 7.10 -4.96 -10.55
C SER A 160 8.26 -5.67 -11.24
N GLY A 161 9.49 -5.20 -11.02
CA GLY A 161 10.71 -5.75 -11.61
C GLY A 161 11.30 -6.89 -10.80
N TYR A 162 11.08 -6.91 -9.47
CA TYR A 162 11.82 -7.79 -8.57
C TYR A 162 10.96 -8.30 -7.40
N ASP A 163 10.61 -7.41 -6.47
CA ASP A 163 10.05 -7.80 -5.16
C ASP A 163 8.68 -8.43 -5.21
N SER A 164 7.87 -8.12 -6.23
CA SER A 164 6.51 -8.64 -6.34
C SER A 164 6.45 -10.17 -6.34
N ASN A 165 7.48 -10.83 -6.88
CA ASN A 165 7.52 -12.29 -6.97
C ASN A 165 7.69 -12.97 -5.61
N PHE A 166 8.43 -12.34 -4.70
CA PHE A 166 8.60 -12.80 -3.32
C PHE A 166 7.34 -12.55 -2.50
N ILE A 167 6.82 -11.33 -2.58
CA ILE A 167 5.69 -10.86 -1.76
C ILE A 167 4.41 -11.62 -2.10
N MET A 168 4.11 -11.81 -3.39
CA MET A 168 2.81 -12.33 -3.83
C MET A 168 2.48 -13.71 -3.28
N LYS A 169 3.47 -14.62 -3.20
CA LYS A 169 3.25 -15.98 -2.68
C LYS A 169 2.89 -15.97 -1.19
N GLN A 170 3.68 -15.23 -0.39
CA GLN A 170 3.44 -15.13 1.05
C GLN A 170 2.24 -14.24 1.40
N LEU A 171 1.92 -13.24 0.61
CA LEU A 171 0.73 -12.40 0.81
C LEU A 171 -0.58 -13.17 0.57
N ALA A 172 -0.57 -14.13 -0.37
CA ALA A 172 -1.71 -15.01 -0.61
C ALA A 172 -2.00 -15.93 0.59
N THR A 173 -0.97 -16.42 1.28
CA THR A 173 -1.11 -17.41 2.36
C THR A 173 -0.98 -16.83 3.77
N GLY A 174 -0.40 -15.65 3.94
CA GLY A 174 0.01 -15.12 5.25
C GLY A 174 -1.13 -14.63 6.13
N PHE A 175 -2.23 -14.17 5.55
CA PHE A 175 -3.48 -13.90 6.28
C PHE A 175 -4.68 -13.93 5.34
N ALA A 176 -5.87 -14.12 5.91
CA ALA A 176 -7.11 -14.31 5.16
C ALA A 176 -7.58 -13.01 4.48
N GLY A 177 -8.41 -13.17 3.44
CA GLY A 177 -8.94 -12.08 2.64
C GLY A 177 -8.46 -12.04 1.18
N PRO A 178 -9.29 -11.51 0.27
CA PRO A 178 -9.05 -11.57 -1.17
C PRO A 178 -7.92 -10.63 -1.63
N ILE A 179 -7.26 -11.01 -2.73
CA ILE A 179 -6.29 -10.17 -3.42
C ILE A 179 -6.90 -9.69 -4.74
N ARG A 180 -6.90 -8.37 -4.97
CA ARG A 180 -7.25 -7.75 -6.24
C ARG A 180 -5.97 -7.41 -7.00
N LEU A 181 -5.87 -7.87 -8.25
CA LEU A 181 -4.68 -7.67 -9.09
C LEU A 181 -4.97 -6.71 -10.23
N LEU A 182 -4.00 -5.85 -10.54
CA LEU A 182 -3.94 -5.09 -11.79
C LEU A 182 -2.71 -5.56 -12.59
N PRO A 183 -2.81 -6.69 -13.32
CA PRO A 183 -1.68 -7.27 -14.05
C PRO A 183 -1.35 -6.49 -15.33
N VAL A 184 -0.07 -6.44 -15.69
CA VAL A 184 0.39 -6.09 -17.05
C VAL A 184 0.46 -7.37 -17.90
N ASN A 185 1.06 -8.41 -17.34
CA ASN A 185 1.17 -9.74 -17.92
C ASN A 185 1.16 -10.77 -16.77
N LYS A 186 1.49 -12.04 -17.05
CA LYS A 186 1.46 -13.12 -16.05
C LYS A 186 2.53 -13.01 -14.95
N GLU A 187 3.55 -12.19 -15.14
CA GLU A 187 4.71 -12.07 -14.25
C GLU A 187 4.82 -10.68 -13.61
N LYS A 188 4.31 -9.65 -14.29
CA LYS A 188 4.40 -8.25 -13.87
C LYS A 188 3.03 -7.70 -13.51
N TYR A 189 2.93 -7.17 -12.29
CA TYR A 189 1.73 -6.53 -11.76
C TYR A 189 1.96 -5.03 -11.61
N ILE A 190 1.04 -4.20 -12.08
CA ILE A 190 1.08 -2.73 -11.90
C ILE A 190 0.89 -2.38 -10.42
N SER A 191 -0.09 -3.03 -9.82
CA SER A 191 -0.46 -2.88 -8.42
C SER A 191 -1.27 -4.12 -8.03
N PHE A 192 -1.18 -4.50 -6.77
CA PHE A 192 -2.03 -5.50 -6.18
C PHE A 192 -2.52 -5.01 -4.82
N THR A 193 -3.75 -5.34 -4.47
CA THR A 193 -4.39 -4.90 -3.23
C THR A 193 -4.83 -6.13 -2.43
N LYS A 194 -4.36 -6.26 -1.19
CA LYS A 194 -4.81 -7.27 -0.24
C LYS A 194 -5.86 -6.66 0.67
N ILE A 195 -7.05 -7.25 0.69
CA ILE A 195 -8.11 -6.90 1.64
C ILE A 195 -7.86 -7.72 2.91
N VAL A 196 -7.75 -7.05 4.05
CA VAL A 196 -7.47 -7.69 5.34
C VAL A 196 -8.80 -8.12 5.96
N GLU A 197 -9.07 -9.42 6.00
CA GLU A 197 -10.31 -9.96 6.58
C GLU A 197 -10.40 -9.65 8.08
N GLY A 198 -11.60 -9.26 8.53
CA GLY A 198 -11.83 -8.76 9.90
C GLY A 198 -11.56 -7.27 10.07
N THR A 199 -11.19 -6.54 9.01
CA THR A 199 -11.04 -5.08 9.01
C THR A 199 -11.62 -4.49 7.72
N GLU A 200 -11.83 -3.17 7.66
CA GLU A 200 -12.18 -2.49 6.40
C GLU A 200 -10.94 -2.06 5.57
N ILE A 201 -9.74 -2.43 6.04
CA ILE A 201 -8.47 -1.93 5.51
C ILE A 201 -8.04 -2.71 4.26
N GLN A 202 -7.55 -1.95 3.29
CA GLN A 202 -7.00 -2.47 2.05
C GLN A 202 -5.53 -2.07 1.93
N LEU A 203 -4.64 -3.05 1.89
CA LEU A 203 -3.22 -2.83 1.67
C LEU A 203 -2.94 -2.82 0.18
N ARG A 204 -2.65 -1.64 -0.39
CA ARG A 204 -2.40 -1.47 -1.82
C ARG A 204 -0.91 -1.37 -2.10
N PHE A 205 -0.34 -2.35 -2.77
CA PHE A 205 1.05 -2.35 -3.18
C PHE A 205 1.23 -1.53 -4.46
N ILE A 206 2.20 -0.62 -4.45
CA ILE A 206 2.43 0.35 -5.51
C ILE A 206 3.92 0.40 -5.84
N ASP A 207 4.23 0.44 -7.14
CA ASP A 207 5.58 0.65 -7.64
C ASP A 207 5.85 2.14 -7.88
N SER A 208 6.69 2.75 -7.05
CA SER A 208 7.08 4.15 -7.16
C SER A 208 7.89 4.45 -8.43
N TYR A 209 8.61 3.48 -9.00
CA TYR A 209 9.43 3.66 -10.22
C TYR A 209 8.57 4.04 -11.44
N ARG A 210 7.28 3.65 -11.44
CA ARG A 210 6.35 4.02 -12.52
C ARG A 210 5.92 5.49 -12.47
N PHE A 211 6.07 6.15 -11.33
CA PHE A 211 5.81 7.57 -11.16
C PHE A 211 7.10 8.39 -11.32
N MET A 212 8.21 7.84 -10.84
CA MET A 212 9.53 8.47 -10.87
C MET A 212 10.52 7.48 -11.50
N SER A 213 10.61 7.52 -12.83
CA SER A 213 11.43 6.60 -13.63
C SER A 213 12.92 6.99 -13.59
N SER A 214 13.52 6.90 -12.41
CA SER A 214 14.93 7.15 -12.15
C SER A 214 15.35 6.36 -10.93
N SER A 215 16.64 6.01 -10.82
CA SER A 215 17.16 5.31 -9.65
C SER A 215 17.00 6.14 -8.38
N LEU A 216 16.93 5.48 -7.22
CA LEU A 216 16.90 6.16 -5.94
C LEU A 216 18.09 7.09 -5.76
N ASP A 217 19.29 6.69 -6.17
CA ASP A 217 20.50 7.53 -6.11
C ASP A 217 20.32 8.88 -6.84
N LYS A 218 19.66 8.86 -7.99
CA LYS A 218 19.41 10.08 -8.77
C LYS A 218 18.28 10.93 -8.17
N LEU A 219 17.34 10.30 -7.46
CA LEU A 219 16.22 10.99 -6.82
C LEU A 219 16.58 11.57 -5.44
N SER A 220 17.62 11.05 -4.80
CA SER A 220 18.11 11.50 -3.49
C SER A 220 19.27 12.48 -3.56
N SER A 221 19.86 12.68 -4.75
CA SER A 221 20.89 13.67 -5.06
C SER A 221 20.29 15.07 -5.30
#